data_AF-A0A6P8ZCE8-F1
#
_entry.id   AF-A0A6P8ZCE8-F1
#
_cell.length_a   1.000
_cell.length_b   1.000
_cell.length_c   1.000
_cell.angle_alpha   90.00
_cell.angle_beta   90.00
_cell.angle_gamma   90.00
#
_symmetry.space_group_name_H-M   'P 1'
#
loop_
_entity.id
_entity.type
_entity.pdbx_description
1 polymer ?
#
loop_
_entity_poly.entity_id
_entity_poly.type
_entity_poly.pdbx_seq_one_letter_code
_entity_poly.pdbx_strand_id
1 'polypeptide(L)'
;MPQNSVAANGFMYRRIRSGADGSVFFKCMQRGCQGRAVLVHTSAHNHERDQQLSDVMALKNTIMNRCKLPENTPLKTIFDEECAKFSAAVVALVSFSQMRSAMLRARMSSYPASAADL
;
A
#
# COMPACT_ATOMS: atom_id res chain seq x y z
N MET A 1 8.01 28.30 -11.74
CA MET A 1 8.46 28.37 -10.33
C MET A 1 8.03 27.08 -9.63
N PRO A 2 8.92 26.17 -9.22
CA PRO A 2 8.47 24.98 -8.48
C PRO A 2 7.93 25.43 -7.12
N GLN A 3 6.73 24.97 -6.76
CA GLN A 3 6.10 25.30 -5.49
C GLN A 3 6.94 24.71 -4.34
N ASN A 4 7.35 25.56 -3.39
CA ASN A 4 8.16 25.15 -2.24
C ASN A 4 7.36 24.39 -1.17
N SER A 5 6.03 24.41 -1.28
CA SER A 5 5.11 23.70 -0.40
C SER A 5 3.97 23.07 -1.22
N VAL A 6 3.39 22.00 -0.68
CA VAL A 6 2.27 21.27 -1.27
C VAL A 6 1.25 20.90 -0.19
N ALA A 7 -0.03 21.00 -0.51
CA ALA A 7 -1.13 20.54 0.33
C ALA A 7 -1.60 19.15 -0.15
N ALA A 8 -1.71 18.17 0.75
CA ALA A 8 -2.22 16.84 0.44
C ALA A 8 -2.89 16.20 1.67
N ASN A 9 -4.03 15.54 1.48
CA ASN A 9 -4.79 14.87 2.55
C ASN A 9 -5.07 15.77 3.78
N GLY A 10 -5.25 17.08 3.58
CA GLY A 10 -5.47 18.05 4.66
C GLY A 10 -4.21 18.52 5.39
N PHE A 11 -3.01 18.11 4.97
CA PHE A 11 -1.73 18.51 5.57
C PHE A 11 -0.89 19.38 4.63
N MET A 12 -0.11 20.30 5.20
CA MET A 12 0.85 21.13 4.48
C MET A 12 2.26 20.57 4.62
N TYR A 13 2.93 20.41 3.48
CA TYR A 13 4.29 19.90 3.40
C TYR A 13 5.22 20.91 2.75
N ARG A 14 6.47 20.99 3.24
CA ARG A 14 7.55 21.73 2.61
C ARG A 14 8.46 20.78 1.84
N ARG A 15 8.94 21.22 0.68
CA ARG A 15 9.97 20.50 -0.07
C ARG A 15 11.26 20.42 0.75
N ILE A 16 11.91 19.26 0.72
CA ILE A 16 13.21 19.03 1.39
C ILE A 16 14.33 18.85 0.37
N ARG A 17 14.10 18.02 -0.65
CA ARG A 17 15.10 17.68 -1.67
C ARG A 17 14.43 17.13 -2.92
N SER A 18 15.21 17.03 -3.99
CA SER A 18 14.85 16.30 -5.22
C SER A 18 15.82 15.15 -5.40
N GLY A 19 15.33 14.02 -5.87
CA GLY A 19 16.14 12.89 -6.32
C GLY A 19 16.62 13.10 -7.76
N ALA A 20 17.67 12.37 -8.14
CA ALA A 20 18.20 12.35 -9.50
C ALA A 20 17.21 11.72 -10.50
N ASP A 21 16.30 10.89 -10.01
CA ASP A 21 15.19 10.26 -10.71
C ASP A 21 14.00 11.21 -10.96
N GLY A 22 14.09 12.48 -10.55
CA GLY A 22 13.00 13.45 -10.64
C GLY A 22 11.98 13.36 -9.50
N SER A 23 12.17 12.43 -8.54
CA SER A 23 11.33 12.37 -7.34
C SER A 23 11.52 13.62 -6.47
N VAL A 24 10.44 14.13 -5.86
CA VAL A 24 10.49 15.27 -4.94
C VAL A 24 10.03 14.84 -3.55
N PHE A 25 10.86 15.09 -2.55
CA PHE A 25 10.61 14.69 -1.16
C PHE A 25 10.12 15.88 -0.34
N PHE A 26 9.08 15.67 0.45
CA PHE A 26 8.46 16.68 1.29
C PHE A 26 8.36 16.23 2.76
N LYS A 27 8.44 17.19 3.68
CA LYS A 27 8.21 17.01 5.14
C LYS A 27 6.98 17.79 5.56
N CYS A 28 6.17 17.21 6.43
CA CYS A 28 5.08 17.94 7.08
C CYS A 28 5.63 19.19 7.79
N MET A 29 4.90 20.31 7.66
CA MET A 29 5.32 21.59 8.25
C MET A 29 5.00 21.69 9.75
N GLN A 30 4.10 20.84 10.28
CA GLN A 30 3.78 20.82 11.70
C GLN A 30 5.02 20.46 12.53
N ARG A 31 5.37 21.30 13.52
CA ARG A 31 6.54 21.10 14.37
C ARG A 31 6.43 19.76 15.11
N GLY A 32 7.47 18.94 15.04
CA GLY A 32 7.52 17.60 15.65
C GLY A 32 6.85 16.49 14.84
N CYS A 33 6.14 16.80 13.75
CA CYS A 33 5.51 15.78 12.92
C CYS A 33 6.55 15.02 12.07
N GLN A 34 6.44 13.69 12.03
CA GLN A 34 7.29 12.81 11.22
C GLN A 34 6.70 12.51 9.83
N GLY A 35 5.54 13.10 9.49
CA GLY A 35 4.88 12.91 8.20
C GLY A 35 5.77 13.32 7.02
N ARG A 36 5.83 12.46 6.01
CA ARG A 36 6.59 12.66 4.76
C ARG A 36 5.70 12.38 3.56
N ALA A 37 6.00 13.04 2.45
CA ALA A 37 5.38 12.75 1.15
C ALA A 37 6.46 12.68 0.08
N VAL A 38 6.22 11.88 -0.96
CA VAL A 38 7.09 11.80 -2.13
C VAL A 38 6.22 11.97 -3.36
N LEU A 39 6.55 12.96 -4.19
CA LEU A 39 6.01 13.07 -5.54
C LEU A 39 6.97 12.33 -6.46
N VAL A 40 6.53 11.21 -7.03
CA VAL A 40 7.33 10.46 -8.00
C VAL A 40 6.97 10.97 -9.39
N HIS A 41 7.97 11.46 -10.11
CA HIS A 41 7.81 11.75 -11.53
C HIS A 41 8.07 10.46 -12.32
N THR A 42 7.14 10.07 -13.18
CA THR A 42 7.33 8.93 -14.08
C THR A 42 7.36 9.44 -15.51
N SER A 43 8.30 8.94 -16.31
CA SER A 43 8.34 9.21 -17.75
C SER A 43 7.30 8.35 -18.46
N ALA A 44 6.83 8.79 -19.63
CA ALA A 44 5.97 7.97 -20.47
C ALA A 44 6.69 6.66 -20.85
N HIS A 45 5.98 5.54 -20.69
CA HIS A 45 6.48 4.23 -21.11
C HIS A 45 6.29 4.07 -22.62
N ASN A 46 7.22 3.35 -23.26
CA ASN A 46 7.12 2.97 -24.68
C ASN A 46 6.35 1.66 -24.89
N HIS A 47 5.62 1.21 -23.87
CA HIS A 47 4.86 -0.03 -23.88
C HIS A 47 3.53 0.18 -23.15
N GLU A 48 2.55 -0.66 -23.46
CA GLU A 48 1.27 -0.65 -22.76
C GLU A 48 1.41 -1.15 -21.32
N ARG A 49 0.40 -0.87 -20.51
CA ARG A 49 0.32 -1.37 -19.14
C ARG A 49 0.22 -2.89 -19.16
N ASP A 50 1.02 -3.54 -18.32
CA ASP A 50 0.85 -4.97 -18.04
C ASP A 50 -0.44 -5.19 -17.23
N GLN A 51 -1.48 -5.68 -17.90
CA GLN A 51 -2.77 -5.95 -17.29
C GLN A 51 -2.67 -7.05 -16.23
N GLN A 52 -1.84 -8.08 -16.42
CA GLN A 52 -1.66 -9.14 -15.44
C GLN A 52 -1.05 -8.60 -14.15
N LEU A 53 -0.07 -7.70 -14.24
CA LEU A 53 0.51 -7.06 -13.05
C LEU A 53 -0.52 -6.20 -12.31
N SER A 54 -1.35 -5.47 -13.04
CA SER A 54 -2.47 -4.70 -12.47
C SER A 54 -3.45 -5.60 -11.71
N ASP A 55 -3.82 -6.74 -12.30
CA ASP A 55 -4.76 -7.69 -11.71
C ASP A 55 -4.16 -8.39 -10.48
N VAL A 56 -2.87 -8.72 -10.51
CA VAL A 56 -2.14 -9.24 -9.34
C VAL A 56 -2.14 -8.23 -8.19
N MET A 57 -1.95 -6.94 -8.49
CA MET A 57 -2.03 -5.89 -7.46
C MET A 57 -3.45 -5.75 -6.91
N ALA A 58 -4.48 -5.84 -7.77
CA ALA A 58 -5.87 -5.84 -7.34
C ALA A 58 -6.17 -7.02 -6.40
N LEU A 59 -5.78 -8.25 -6.78
CA LEU A 59 -5.95 -9.45 -5.94
C LEU A 59 -5.28 -9.28 -4.57
N LYS A 60 -4.01 -8.85 -4.55
CA LYS A 60 -3.28 -8.62 -3.28
C LYS A 60 -3.99 -7.60 -2.40
N ASN A 61 -4.49 -6.51 -2.98
CA ASN A 61 -5.22 -5.49 -2.24
C ASN A 61 -6.53 -6.03 -1.66
N THR A 62 -7.29 -6.81 -2.43
CA THR A 62 -8.55 -7.41 -1.95
C THR A 62 -8.30 -8.35 -0.76
N ILE A 63 -7.28 -9.22 -0.86
CA ILE A 63 -6.87 -10.10 0.25
C ILE A 63 -6.48 -9.28 1.49
N MET A 64 -5.63 -8.26 1.33
CA MET A 64 -5.17 -7.43 2.46
C MET A 64 -6.32 -6.67 3.11
N ASN A 65 -7.24 -6.12 2.31
CA ASN A 65 -8.37 -5.36 2.83
C ASN A 65 -9.31 -6.26 3.61
N ARG A 66 -9.57 -7.48 3.13
CA ARG A 66 -10.37 -8.45 3.87
C ARG A 66 -9.69 -8.92 5.17
N CYS A 67 -8.36 -9.07 5.17
CA CYS A 67 -7.62 -9.41 6.40
C CYS A 67 -7.76 -8.36 7.51
N LYS A 68 -8.03 -7.09 7.17
CA LYS A 68 -8.25 -5.98 8.12
C LYS A 68 -9.67 -5.96 8.70
N LEU A 69 -10.59 -6.76 8.17
CA LEU A 69 -11.94 -6.84 8.73
C LEU A 69 -11.90 -7.63 10.04
N PRO A 70 -12.71 -7.26 11.05
CA PRO A 70 -12.84 -8.00 12.29
C PRO A 70 -13.67 -9.28 12.04
N GLU A 71 -13.09 -10.20 11.26
CA GLU A 71 -13.67 -11.51 10.95
C GLU A 71 -12.73 -12.62 11.42
N ASN A 72 -13.32 -13.72 11.91
CA ASN A 72 -12.57 -14.86 12.43
C ASN A 72 -12.20 -15.88 11.33
N THR A 73 -12.36 -15.51 10.06
CA THR A 73 -12.05 -16.35 8.90
C THR A 73 -10.55 -16.70 8.90
N PRO A 74 -10.16 -17.98 8.75
CA PRO A 74 -8.76 -18.35 8.62
C PRO A 74 -8.09 -17.66 7.42
N LEU A 75 -6.82 -17.27 7.55
CA LEU A 75 -6.09 -16.57 6.49
C LEU A 75 -6.03 -17.36 5.18
N LYS A 76 -5.90 -18.69 5.27
CA LYS A 76 -5.87 -19.56 4.10
C LYS A 76 -7.22 -19.54 3.37
N THR A 77 -8.32 -19.58 4.11
CA THR A 77 -9.68 -19.47 3.56
C THR A 77 -9.89 -18.12 2.87
N ILE A 78 -9.47 -17.00 3.48
CA ILE A 78 -9.52 -15.68 2.82
C ILE A 78 -8.73 -15.71 1.51
N PHE A 79 -7.51 -16.24 1.53
CA PHE A 79 -6.68 -16.33 0.34
C PHE A 79 -7.37 -17.12 -0.78
N ASP A 80 -7.87 -18.31 -0.48
CA ASP A 80 -8.49 -19.20 -1.47
C ASP A 80 -9.78 -18.59 -2.04
N GLU A 81 -10.63 -18.00 -1.20
CA GLU A 81 -11.87 -17.35 -1.63
C GLU A 81 -11.63 -16.10 -2.47
N GLU A 82 -10.62 -15.29 -2.14
CA GLU A 82 -10.27 -14.14 -2.97
C GLU A 82 -9.60 -14.57 -4.27
N CYS A 83 -8.75 -15.61 -4.26
CA CYS A 83 -8.17 -16.17 -5.48
C CYS A 83 -9.23 -16.74 -6.44
N ALA A 84 -10.32 -17.33 -5.92
CA ALA A 84 -11.41 -17.86 -6.75
C ALA A 84 -12.13 -16.79 -7.60
N LYS A 85 -11.93 -15.50 -7.30
CA LYS A 85 -12.54 -14.37 -8.02
C LYS A 85 -11.67 -13.86 -9.18
N PHE A 86 -10.46 -14.39 -9.36
CA PHE A 86 -9.50 -13.96 -10.38
C PHE A 86 -9.17 -15.10 -11.35
N SER A 87 -8.59 -14.75 -12.50
CA SER A 87 -8.20 -15.74 -13.51
C SER A 87 -7.06 -16.64 -13.02
N ALA A 88 -7.00 -17.88 -13.52
CA ALA A 88 -5.94 -18.84 -13.16
C ALA A 88 -4.52 -18.28 -13.43
N ALA A 89 -4.35 -17.49 -14.49
CA ALA A 89 -3.08 -16.85 -14.82
C ALA A 89 -2.63 -15.84 -13.75
N VAL A 90 -3.56 -15.10 -13.16
CA VAL A 90 -3.27 -14.15 -12.06
C VAL A 90 -3.01 -14.89 -10.76
N VAL A 91 -3.83 -15.91 -10.46
CA VAL A 91 -3.69 -16.73 -9.24
C VAL A 91 -2.34 -17.46 -9.22
N ALA A 92 -1.84 -17.94 -10.37
CA ALA A 92 -0.54 -18.60 -10.47
C ALA A 92 0.65 -17.71 -10.08
N LEU A 93 0.50 -16.39 -10.12
CA LEU A 93 1.55 -15.41 -9.79
C LEU A 93 1.57 -15.03 -8.30
N VAL A 94 0.67 -15.60 -7.50
CA VAL A 94 0.51 -15.26 -6.08
C VAL A 94 0.51 -16.53 -5.24
N SER A 95 1.32 -16.56 -4.18
CA SER A 95 1.38 -17.72 -3.29
C SER A 95 0.99 -17.37 -1.86
N PHE A 96 0.27 -18.29 -1.22
CA PHE A 96 -0.14 -18.12 0.18
C PHE A 96 1.06 -18.02 1.11
N SER A 97 2.11 -18.82 0.89
CA SER A 97 3.32 -18.82 1.74
C SER A 97 4.01 -17.45 1.76
N GLN A 98 4.14 -16.80 0.60
CA GLN A 98 4.73 -15.45 0.49
C GLN A 98 3.81 -14.37 1.09
N MET A 99 2.49 -14.56 0.99
CA MET A 99 1.52 -13.57 1.49
C MET A 99 1.23 -13.67 2.98
N ARG A 100 1.40 -14.84 3.60
CA ARG A 100 0.96 -15.13 4.97
C ARG A 100 1.40 -14.07 5.99
N SER A 101 2.67 -13.65 5.96
CA SER A 101 3.19 -12.66 6.90
C SER A 101 2.60 -11.26 6.70
N ALA A 102 2.27 -10.88 5.45
CA ALA A 102 1.59 -9.62 5.18
C ALA A 102 0.12 -9.67 5.62
N MET A 103 -0.57 -10.79 5.36
CA MET A 103 -1.95 -11.02 5.79
C MET A 103 -2.10 -10.94 7.31
N LEU A 104 -1.19 -11.59 8.05
CA LEU A 104 -1.19 -11.56 9.51
C LEU A 104 -0.97 -10.14 10.05
N ARG A 105 -0.01 -9.40 9.49
CA ARG A 105 0.24 -8.00 9.87
C ARG A 105 -0.95 -7.10 9.58
N ALA A 106 -1.61 -7.28 8.43
CA ALA A 106 -2.81 -6.53 8.08
C ALA A 106 -3.94 -6.79 9.10
N ARG A 107 -4.13 -8.05 9.50
CA ARG A 107 -5.09 -8.42 10.55
C ARG A 107 -4.73 -7.83 11.91
N MET A 108 -3.47 -7.89 12.32
CA MET A 108 -3.06 -7.30 13.60
C MET A 108 -3.21 -5.77 13.60
N SER A 109 -3.05 -5.11 12.45
CA SER A 109 -3.19 -3.66 12.34
C SER A 109 -4.61 -3.13 12.54
N SER A 110 -5.64 -3.99 12.41
CA SER A 110 -7.03 -3.63 12.67
C SER A 110 -7.45 -3.86 14.13
N TYR A 111 -6.65 -4.59 14.92
CA TYR A 111 -6.84 -4.61 16.36
C TYR A 111 -6.24 -3.32 16.94
N PRO A 112 -6.97 -2.58 17.80
CA PRO A 112 -6.31 -1.54 18.59
C PRO A 112 -5.15 -2.20 19.31
N ALA A 113 -3.97 -1.55 19.31
CA ALA A 113 -2.92 -1.92 20.23
C ALA A 113 -3.58 -1.95 21.61
N SER A 114 -3.73 -3.14 22.19
CA SER A 114 -4.27 -3.28 23.54
C SER A 114 -3.51 -2.28 24.39
N ALA A 115 -4.26 -1.46 25.13
CA ALA A 115 -3.72 -0.65 26.20
C ALA A 115 -2.61 -1.45 26.87
N ALA A 116 -1.37 -0.97 26.74
CA ALA A 116 -0.31 -1.43 27.59
C ALA A 116 -0.73 -0.96 28.98
N ASP A 117 -1.36 -1.88 29.69
CA ASP A 117 -1.76 -1.79 31.08
C ASP A 117 -0.57 -1.38 31.97
N LEU A 118 -0.91 -0.54 32.96
CA LEU A 118 -0.28 -0.34 34.28
C LEU A 118 1.02 0.48 34.38
#